data_AF-A0A841H1W4-F1
#
_entry.id   AF-A0A841H1W4-F1
#
_cell.length_a   1.000
_cell.length_b   1.000
_cell.length_c   1.000
_cell.angle_alpha   90.00
_cell.angle_beta   90.00
_cell.angle_gamma   90.00
#
_symmetry.space_group_name_H-M   'P 1'
#
loop_
_entity.id
_entity.type
_entity.pdbx_description
1 polymer ?
#
loop_
_entity_poly.entity_id
_entity_poly.type
_entity_poly.pdbx_seq_one_letter_code
_entity_poly.pdbx_strand_id
1 'polypeptide(L)'
;MIDLTPLDVKKKKGDFRRVVRGYDPAAVDDFLETVSARMEELVREGMTLNARVEGMTDAMSAYRDRERAMNEALVSAQQLREEMREQAAREADLVLREARAEAERIVGEARRQATQAVEALRRIQGQRVRFLRIFRTLLERQQHELDQEEERTPHLGRGDDFDDPDAQAG
;
A
#
# COMPACT_ATOMS: atom_id res chain seq x y z
N MET A 1 4.35 5.71 -70.57
CA MET A 1 5.73 5.19 -70.64
C MET A 1 5.64 3.94 -71.50
N ILE A 2 6.52 3.74 -72.48
CA ILE A 2 6.47 2.51 -73.29
C ILE A 2 7.03 1.40 -72.41
N ASP A 3 6.16 0.53 -71.89
CA ASP A 3 6.55 -0.62 -71.09
C ASP A 3 7.08 -1.72 -72.02
N LEU A 4 8.35 -1.58 -72.39
CA LEU A 4 9.06 -2.57 -73.19
C LEU A 4 9.53 -3.68 -72.26
N THR A 5 8.99 -4.89 -72.40
CA THR A 5 9.47 -6.03 -71.63
C THR A 5 10.71 -6.64 -72.29
N PRO A 6 11.56 -7.39 -71.55
CA PRO A 6 12.66 -8.12 -72.17
C PRO A 6 12.18 -9.06 -73.29
N LEU A 7 11.00 -9.66 -73.12
CA LEU A 7 10.37 -10.50 -74.11
C LEU A 7 10.00 -9.73 -75.39
N ASP A 8 9.58 -8.47 -75.27
CA ASP A 8 9.26 -7.62 -76.42
C ASP A 8 10.52 -7.23 -77.20
N VAL A 9 11.65 -7.00 -76.52
CA VAL A 9 12.96 -6.79 -77.17
C VAL A 9 13.40 -8.04 -77.91
N LYS A 10 13.26 -9.21 -77.29
CA LYS A 10 13.61 -10.51 -77.90
C LYS A 10 12.75 -10.84 -79.12
N LYS A 11 11.45 -10.52 -79.08
CA LYS A 11 10.52 -10.67 -80.22
C LYS A 11 10.85 -9.74 -81.37
N LYS A 12 11.47 -8.59 -81.09
CA LYS A 12 11.83 -7.60 -82.13
C LYS A 12 13.06 -8.04 -82.95
N LYS A 13 13.84 -9.01 -82.46
CA LYS A 13 14.94 -9.66 -83.20
C LYS A 13 14.40 -10.24 -84.52
N GLY A 14 14.97 -9.86 -85.66
CA GLY A 14 14.51 -10.30 -86.99
C GLY A 14 13.28 -9.57 -87.59
N ASP A 15 12.55 -8.76 -86.81
CA ASP A 15 11.35 -8.02 -87.26
C ASP A 15 11.64 -6.63 -87.85
N PHE A 16 12.93 -6.30 -88.02
CA PHE A 16 13.36 -5.03 -88.59
C PHE A 16 13.39 -5.09 -90.13
N ARG A 17 12.74 -4.11 -90.77
CA ARG A 17 12.76 -3.96 -92.23
C ARG A 17 14.18 -3.66 -92.70
N ARG A 18 14.68 -4.43 -93.67
CA ARG A 18 15.98 -4.20 -94.32
C ARG A 18 15.88 -3.03 -95.29
N VAL A 19 16.83 -2.10 -95.21
CA VAL A 19 16.96 -0.94 -96.09
C VAL A 19 18.38 -0.85 -96.65
N VAL A 20 18.51 -0.36 -97.89
CA VAL A 20 19.82 -0.18 -98.53
C VAL A 20 20.61 0.87 -97.74
N ARG A 21 21.80 0.51 -97.23
CA ARG A 21 22.64 1.26 -96.27
C ARG A 21 22.15 1.30 -94.81
N GLY A 22 21.39 0.30 -94.35
CA GLY A 22 21.04 0.13 -92.93
C GLY A 22 22.16 -0.48 -92.07
N TYR A 23 21.92 -0.57 -90.75
CA TYR A 23 22.80 -1.29 -89.82
C TYR A 23 22.92 -2.77 -90.17
N ASP A 24 24.05 -3.39 -89.81
CA ASP A 24 24.26 -4.84 -89.96
C ASP A 24 23.25 -5.60 -89.09
N PRO A 25 22.35 -6.41 -89.68
CA PRO A 25 21.35 -7.16 -88.94
C PRO A 25 21.95 -8.08 -87.87
N ALA A 26 23.11 -8.69 -88.11
CA ALA A 26 23.73 -9.61 -87.15
C ALA A 26 24.20 -8.86 -85.88
N ALA A 27 24.88 -7.73 -86.06
CA ALA A 27 25.33 -6.88 -84.94
C ALA A 27 24.15 -6.29 -84.14
N VAL A 28 23.05 -5.93 -84.80
CA VAL A 28 21.82 -5.46 -84.13
C VAL A 28 21.18 -6.59 -83.33
N ASP A 29 21.10 -7.79 -83.91
CA ASP A 29 20.51 -8.96 -83.26
C ASP A 29 21.29 -9.38 -81.99
N ASP A 30 22.64 -9.33 -82.02
CA ASP A 30 23.50 -9.59 -80.86
C ASP A 30 23.35 -8.52 -79.77
N PHE A 31 23.22 -7.25 -80.17
CA PHE A 31 22.97 -6.15 -79.24
C PHE A 31 21.59 -6.30 -78.56
N LEU A 32 20.55 -6.65 -79.32
CA LEU A 32 19.20 -6.89 -78.77
C LEU A 32 19.17 -8.06 -77.79
N GLU A 33 19.97 -9.10 -78.01
CA GLU A 33 20.12 -10.21 -77.08
C GLU A 33 20.79 -9.78 -75.77
N THR A 34 21.86 -8.97 -75.86
CA THR A 34 22.54 -8.39 -74.69
C THR A 34 21.61 -7.46 -73.91
N VAL A 35 20.86 -6.60 -74.61
CA VAL A 35 19.87 -5.69 -74.00
C VAL A 35 18.76 -6.48 -73.33
N SER A 36 18.20 -7.49 -73.99
CA SER A 36 17.17 -8.36 -73.41
C SER A 36 17.67 -9.04 -72.13
N ALA A 37 18.87 -9.61 -72.14
CA ALA A 37 19.45 -10.27 -70.98
C ALA A 37 19.65 -9.29 -69.80
N ARG A 38 20.17 -8.09 -70.06
CA ARG A 38 20.34 -7.07 -69.01
C ARG A 38 19.00 -6.56 -68.48
N MET A 39 17.99 -6.43 -69.34
CA MET A 39 16.64 -6.06 -68.91
C MET A 39 16.01 -7.14 -68.03
N GLU A 40 16.18 -8.43 -68.34
CA GLU A 40 15.71 -9.52 -67.47
C GLU A 40 16.36 -9.47 -66.09
N GLU A 41 17.67 -9.21 -66.03
CA GLU A 41 18.41 -9.06 -64.78
C GLU A 41 17.90 -7.87 -63.96
N LEU A 42 17.73 -6.70 -64.58
CA LEU A 42 17.19 -5.50 -63.91
C LEU A 42 15.76 -5.71 -63.40
N VAL A 43 14.92 -6.43 -64.15
CA VAL A 43 13.56 -6.77 -63.68
C VAL A 43 13.65 -7.67 -62.45
N ARG A 44 14.51 -8.70 -62.45
CA ARG A 44 14.69 -9.61 -61.31
C ARG A 44 15.24 -8.87 -60.08
N GLU A 45 16.23 -8.01 -60.27
CA GLU A 45 16.75 -7.14 -59.20
C GLU A 45 15.64 -6.23 -58.67
N GLY A 46 14.88 -5.58 -59.54
CA GLY A 46 13.75 -4.72 -59.17
C GLY A 46 12.70 -5.44 -58.33
N MET A 47 12.32 -6.67 -58.72
CA MET A 47 11.39 -7.50 -57.93
C MET A 47 11.97 -7.86 -56.56
N THR A 48 13.27 -8.18 -56.50
CA THR A 48 13.95 -8.54 -55.24
C THR A 48 14.05 -7.34 -54.31
N LEU A 49 14.42 -6.16 -54.83
CA LEU A 49 14.46 -4.93 -54.05
C LEU A 49 13.07 -4.53 -53.57
N ASN A 50 12.04 -4.60 -54.43
CA ASN A 50 10.66 -4.28 -54.03
C ASN A 50 10.17 -5.18 -52.90
N ALA A 51 10.39 -6.51 -53.01
CA ALA A 51 10.03 -7.44 -51.95
C ALA A 51 10.77 -7.13 -50.62
N ARG A 52 12.04 -6.69 -50.70
CA ARG A 52 12.81 -6.27 -49.53
C ARG A 52 12.26 -4.98 -48.91
N VAL A 53 11.89 -4.01 -49.75
CA VAL A 53 11.29 -2.74 -49.31
C VAL A 53 9.95 -2.99 -48.64
N GLU A 54 9.10 -3.85 -49.21
CA GLU A 54 7.82 -4.25 -48.61
C GLU A 54 8.05 -4.89 -47.24
N GLY A 55 8.93 -5.90 -47.14
CA GLY A 55 9.23 -6.55 -45.86
C GLY A 55 9.81 -5.59 -44.80
N MET A 56 10.66 -4.64 -45.20
CA MET A 56 11.16 -3.60 -44.29
C MET A 56 10.05 -2.65 -43.85
N THR A 57 9.12 -2.32 -44.75
CA THR A 57 7.99 -1.42 -44.47
C THR A 57 7.03 -2.06 -43.46
N ASP A 58 6.72 -3.34 -43.64
CA ASP A 58 5.89 -4.10 -42.71
C ASP A 58 6.54 -4.21 -41.33
N ALA A 59 7.84 -4.50 -41.28
CA ALA A 59 8.59 -4.55 -40.02
C ALA A 59 8.56 -3.18 -39.32
N MET A 60 8.78 -2.08 -40.04
CA MET A 60 8.68 -0.73 -39.48
C MET A 60 7.28 -0.41 -38.96
N SER A 61 6.23 -0.85 -39.65
CA SER A 61 4.86 -0.68 -39.16
C SER A 61 4.66 -1.42 -37.83
N ALA A 62 5.07 -2.68 -37.77
CA ALA A 62 4.96 -3.49 -36.55
C ALA A 62 5.76 -2.88 -35.38
N TYR A 63 6.96 -2.35 -35.64
CA TYR A 63 7.72 -1.64 -34.61
C TYR A 63 7.01 -0.39 -34.10
N ARG A 64 6.40 0.41 -34.99
CA ARG A 64 5.64 1.60 -34.60
C ARG A 64 4.38 1.25 -33.81
N ASP A 65 3.70 0.16 -34.15
CA ASP A 65 2.55 -0.34 -33.38
C ASP A 65 2.99 -0.76 -31.97
N ARG A 66 4.10 -1.49 -31.87
CA ARG A 66 4.66 -1.91 -30.58
C ARG A 66 5.11 -0.72 -29.73
N GLU A 67 5.75 0.26 -30.33
CA GLU A 67 6.17 1.49 -29.65
C GLU A 67 4.96 2.27 -29.11
N ARG A 68 3.88 2.38 -29.90
CA ARG A 68 2.62 2.98 -29.43
C ARG A 68 2.04 2.24 -28.24
N ALA A 69 1.90 0.92 -28.33
CA ALA A 69 1.40 0.10 -27.23
C ALA A 69 2.27 0.23 -25.96
N MET A 70 3.59 0.32 -26.12
CA MET A 70 4.51 0.50 -25.00
C MET A 70 4.37 1.90 -24.36
N ASN A 71 4.21 2.95 -25.17
CA ASN A 71 3.97 4.30 -24.68
C ASN A 71 2.62 4.40 -23.94
N GLU A 72 1.56 3.79 -24.48
CA GLU A 72 0.26 3.70 -23.80
C GLU A 72 0.38 2.97 -22.47
N ALA A 73 1.05 1.81 -22.43
CA ALA A 73 1.28 1.07 -21.20
C ALA A 73 2.08 1.87 -20.16
N LEU A 74 3.08 2.64 -20.60
CA LEU A 74 3.85 3.53 -19.72
C LEU A 74 2.98 4.63 -19.13
N VAL A 75 2.13 5.26 -19.93
CA VAL A 75 1.21 6.30 -19.47
C VAL A 75 0.20 5.71 -18.47
N SER A 76 -0.39 4.56 -18.77
CA SER A 76 -1.30 3.86 -17.86
C SER A 76 -0.62 3.47 -16.55
N ALA A 77 0.63 2.98 -16.60
CA ALA A 77 1.39 2.65 -15.40
C ALA A 77 1.70 3.90 -14.55
N GLN A 78 1.95 5.05 -15.17
CA GLN A 78 2.15 6.31 -14.47
C GLN A 78 0.85 6.80 -13.80
N GLN A 79 -0.29 6.71 -14.50
CA GLN A 79 -1.60 7.06 -13.95
C GLN A 79 -1.95 6.17 -12.76
N LEU A 80 -1.83 4.85 -12.91
CA LEU A 80 -2.08 3.90 -11.83
C LEU A 80 -1.20 4.18 -10.59
N ARG A 81 0.08 4.50 -10.81
CA ARG A 81 0.99 4.85 -9.71
C ARG A 81 0.52 6.10 -8.96
N GLU A 82 0.04 7.12 -9.68
CA GLU A 82 -0.47 8.34 -9.05
C GLU A 82 -1.78 8.07 -8.28
N GLU A 83 -2.70 7.32 -8.88
CA GLU A 83 -3.95 6.89 -8.22
C GLU A 83 -3.66 6.10 -6.93
N MET A 84 -2.71 5.15 -6.97
CA MET A 84 -2.28 4.40 -5.80
C MET A 84 -1.69 5.31 -4.72
N ARG A 85 -0.87 6.30 -5.12
CA ARG A 85 -0.26 7.26 -4.18
C ARG A 85 -1.34 8.10 -3.49
N GLU A 86 -2.30 8.60 -4.25
CA GLU A 86 -3.41 9.37 -3.69
C GLU A 86 -4.30 8.53 -2.78
N GLN A 87 -4.62 7.30 -3.19
CA GLN A 87 -5.44 6.39 -2.39
C GLN A 87 -4.74 6.07 -1.06
N ALA A 88 -3.44 5.72 -1.11
CA ALA A 88 -2.66 5.45 0.09
C ALA A 88 -2.59 6.68 1.02
N ALA A 89 -2.49 7.90 0.48
CA ALA A 89 -2.50 9.12 1.26
C ALA A 89 -3.86 9.36 1.95
N ARG A 90 -4.98 9.13 1.24
CA ARG A 90 -6.34 9.23 1.79
C ARG A 90 -6.58 8.19 2.88
N GLU A 91 -6.14 6.95 2.65
CA GLU A 91 -6.29 5.86 3.61
C GLU A 91 -5.42 6.09 4.86
N ALA A 92 -4.20 6.59 4.70
CA ALA A 92 -3.35 6.97 5.83
C ALA A 92 -3.97 8.09 6.68
N ASP A 93 -4.57 9.12 6.05
CA ASP A 93 -5.28 10.18 6.78
C ASP A 93 -6.51 9.65 7.53
N LEU A 94 -7.27 8.74 6.90
CA LEU A 94 -8.40 8.07 7.55
C LEU A 94 -7.96 7.29 8.79
N VAL A 95 -6.95 6.43 8.64
CA VAL A 95 -6.40 5.63 9.75
C VAL A 95 -5.88 6.53 10.88
N LEU A 96 -5.19 7.63 10.55
CA LEU A 96 -4.73 8.58 11.56
C LEU A 96 -5.89 9.27 12.29
N ARG A 97 -6.96 9.63 11.59
CA ARG A 97 -8.15 10.23 12.21
C ARG A 97 -8.85 9.24 13.13
N GLU A 98 -9.05 8.00 12.69
CA GLU A 98 -9.66 6.94 13.49
C GLU A 98 -8.83 6.63 14.74
N ALA A 99 -7.51 6.49 14.58
CA ALA A 99 -6.60 6.25 15.70
C ALA A 99 -6.62 7.40 16.72
N ARG A 100 -6.70 8.66 16.27
CA ARG A 100 -6.83 9.83 17.15
C ARG A 100 -8.16 9.85 17.89
N ALA A 101 -9.26 9.61 17.18
CA ALA A 101 -10.60 9.57 17.79
C ALA A 101 -10.69 8.46 18.85
N GLU A 102 -10.14 7.28 18.56
CA GLU A 102 -10.11 6.16 19.50
C GLU A 102 -9.20 6.47 20.71
N ALA A 103 -8.03 7.07 20.48
CA ALA A 103 -7.16 7.51 21.56
C ALA A 103 -7.85 8.54 22.49
N GLU A 104 -8.54 9.53 21.92
CA GLU A 104 -9.32 10.51 22.69
C GLU A 104 -10.44 9.83 23.48
N ARG A 105 -11.13 8.85 22.88
CA ARG A 105 -12.17 8.06 23.56
C ARG A 105 -11.60 7.30 24.76
N ILE A 106 -10.49 6.59 24.58
CA ILE A 106 -9.81 5.82 25.63
C ILE A 106 -9.36 6.76 26.76
N VAL A 107 -8.71 7.88 26.43
CA VAL A 107 -8.25 8.85 27.43
C VAL A 107 -9.45 9.46 28.19
N GLY A 108 -10.53 9.78 27.49
CA GLY A 108 -11.75 10.29 28.11
C GLY A 108 -12.41 9.28 29.05
N GLU A 109 -12.44 8.01 28.68
CA GLU A 109 -12.93 6.92 29.52
C GLU A 109 -12.05 6.73 30.77
N ALA A 110 -10.73 6.66 30.59
CA ALA A 110 -9.78 6.54 31.70
C ALA A 110 -9.88 7.70 32.69
N ARG A 111 -10.03 8.95 32.20
CA ARG A 111 -10.26 10.13 33.06
C ARG A 111 -11.54 10.02 33.85
N ARG A 112 -12.64 9.58 33.23
CA ARG A 112 -13.92 9.37 33.93
C ARG A 112 -13.80 8.31 35.03
N GLN A 113 -13.17 7.19 34.73
CA GLN A 113 -12.92 6.13 35.71
C GLN A 113 -12.04 6.61 36.87
N ALA A 114 -10.98 7.38 36.57
CA ALA A 114 -10.12 7.97 37.58
C ALA A 114 -10.88 8.92 38.52
N THR A 115 -11.72 9.80 37.97
CA THR A 115 -12.58 10.69 38.77
C THR A 115 -13.52 9.89 39.68
N GLN A 116 -14.19 8.87 39.13
CA GLN A 116 -15.08 8.00 39.91
C GLN A 116 -14.33 7.28 41.04
N ALA A 117 -13.12 6.78 40.77
CA ALA A 117 -12.29 6.13 41.79
C ALA A 117 -11.88 7.10 42.90
N VAL A 118 -11.50 8.34 42.56
CA VAL A 118 -11.17 9.38 43.55
C VAL A 118 -12.38 9.75 44.41
N GLU A 119 -13.56 9.88 43.81
CA GLU A 119 -14.80 10.16 44.54
C GLU A 119 -15.20 9.00 45.46
N ALA A 120 -15.08 7.75 44.99
CA ALA A 120 -15.31 6.56 45.80
C ALA A 120 -14.34 6.51 46.99
N LEU A 121 -13.06 6.78 46.77
CA LEU A 121 -12.05 6.84 47.82
C LEU A 121 -12.39 7.91 48.87
N ARG A 122 -12.73 9.13 48.44
CA ARG A 122 -13.15 10.21 49.36
C ARG A 122 -14.37 9.81 50.18
N ARG A 123 -15.34 9.12 49.57
CA ARG A 123 -16.54 8.63 50.25
C ARG A 123 -16.19 7.62 51.35
N ILE A 124 -15.34 6.64 51.04
CA ILE A 124 -14.89 5.61 51.99
C ILE A 124 -14.08 6.24 53.13
N GLN A 125 -13.17 7.18 52.82
CA GLN A 125 -12.41 7.90 53.85
C GLN A 125 -13.35 8.69 54.78
N GLY A 126 -14.36 9.37 54.22
CA GLY A 126 -15.38 10.06 55.02
C GLY A 126 -16.21 9.12 55.90
N GLN A 127 -16.59 7.94 55.39
CA GLN A 127 -17.25 6.90 56.18
C GLN A 127 -16.36 6.41 57.33
N ARG A 128 -15.07 6.17 57.07
CA ARG A 128 -14.09 5.76 58.10
C ARG A 128 -13.96 6.80 59.21
N VAL A 129 -13.83 8.08 58.86
CA VAL A 129 -13.74 9.16 59.87
C VAL A 129 -15.01 9.23 60.72
N ARG A 130 -16.20 9.11 60.10
CA ARG A 130 -17.47 9.08 60.84
C ARG A 130 -17.56 7.87 61.78
N PHE A 131 -17.20 6.69 61.29
CA PHE A 131 -17.19 5.47 62.08
C PHE A 131 -16.28 5.61 63.31
N LEU A 132 -15.04 6.07 63.12
CA LEU A 132 -14.09 6.26 64.22
C LEU A 132 -14.59 7.27 65.25
N ARG A 133 -15.28 8.34 64.82
CA ARG A 133 -15.89 9.32 65.73
C ARG A 133 -17.01 8.68 66.56
N ILE A 134 -17.94 7.97 65.91
CA ILE A 134 -19.05 7.29 66.60
C ILE A 134 -18.51 6.25 67.58
N PHE A 135 -17.52 5.47 67.15
CA PHE A 135 -16.90 4.44 67.99
C PHE A 135 -16.20 5.04 69.21
N ARG A 136 -15.48 6.16 69.05
CA ARG A 136 -14.89 6.89 70.19
C ARG A 136 -15.95 7.35 71.18
N THR A 137 -17.03 7.98 70.72
CA THR A 137 -18.11 8.43 71.60
C THR A 137 -18.79 7.26 72.33
N LEU A 138 -18.94 6.11 71.67
CA LEU A 138 -19.45 4.90 72.33
C LEU A 138 -18.50 4.42 73.43
N LEU A 139 -17.19 4.36 73.16
CA LEU A 139 -16.19 3.95 74.15
C LEU A 139 -16.12 4.92 75.34
N GLU A 140 -16.12 6.24 75.09
CA GLU A 140 -16.15 7.27 76.13
C GLU A 140 -17.38 7.11 77.02
N ARG A 141 -18.55 6.82 76.42
CA ARG A 141 -19.76 6.53 77.18
C ARG A 141 -19.63 5.26 78.03
N GLN A 142 -19.11 4.17 77.46
CA GLN A 142 -18.94 2.91 78.19
C GLN A 142 -17.92 3.04 79.33
N GLN A 143 -16.83 3.80 79.12
CA GLN A 143 -15.90 4.13 80.19
C GLN A 143 -16.58 4.90 81.31
N HIS A 144 -17.38 5.93 80.98
CA HIS A 144 -18.09 6.69 81.99
C HIS A 144 -19.11 5.85 82.76
N GLU A 145 -19.78 4.89 82.12
CA GLU A 145 -20.68 3.93 82.79
C GLU A 145 -19.89 3.01 83.74
N LEU A 146 -18.69 2.54 83.35
CA LEU A 146 -17.82 1.76 84.22
C LEU A 146 -17.31 2.56 85.43
N ASP A 147 -16.84 3.79 85.22
CA ASP A 147 -16.37 4.67 86.30
C ASP A 147 -17.48 4.91 87.33
N GLN A 148 -18.73 5.12 86.88
CA GLN A 148 -19.89 5.26 87.78
C GLN A 148 -20.20 3.99 88.58
N GLU A 149 -20.03 2.80 87.98
CA GLU A 149 -20.23 1.53 88.69
C GLU A 149 -19.10 1.25 89.69
N GLU A 150 -17.84 1.58 89.37
CA GLU A 150 -16.71 1.51 90.30
C GLU A 150 -16.90 2.46 91.51
N GLU A 151 -17.38 3.69 91.28
CA GLU A 151 -17.72 4.64 92.35
C GLU A 151 -18.88 4.16 93.23
N ARG A 152 -19.84 3.41 92.66
CA ARG A 152 -20.96 2.78 93.40
C ARG A 152 -20.52 1.55 94.19
N THR A 153 -19.43 0.90 93.80
CA THR A 153 -18.85 -0.26 94.48
C THR A 153 -17.39 0.00 94.90
N PRO A 154 -17.14 0.94 95.83
CA PRO A 154 -15.79 1.34 96.21
C PRO A 154 -14.97 0.24 96.92
N HIS A 155 -15.56 -0.93 97.17
CA HIS A 155 -15.02 -2.04 97.95
C HIS A 155 -14.57 -3.25 97.10
N LEU A 156 -14.60 -3.16 95.76
CA LEU A 156 -14.03 -4.21 94.88
C LEU A 156 -12.64 -3.87 94.33
N GLY A 157 -12.10 -2.67 94.63
CA GLY A 157 -10.82 -2.18 94.09
C GLY A 157 -9.66 -2.10 95.09
N ARG A 158 -9.85 -2.46 96.37
CA ARG A 158 -8.72 -2.68 97.28
C ARG A 158 -8.51 -4.19 97.37
N GLY A 159 -7.42 -4.67 96.75
CA GLY A 159 -6.92 -6.00 97.01
C GLY A 159 -6.44 -6.09 98.45
N ASP A 160 -7.37 -6.21 99.38
CA ASP A 160 -7.18 -6.78 100.70
C ASP A 160 -8.01 -8.07 100.68
N ASP A 161 -7.33 -9.21 100.50
CA ASP A 161 -7.69 -10.56 100.97
C ASP A 161 -6.94 -11.63 100.16
N PHE A 162 -5.62 -11.63 100.31
CA PHE A 162 -4.81 -12.86 100.35
C PHE A 162 -3.73 -12.65 101.43
N ASP A 163 -4.16 -12.43 102.67
CA ASP A 163 -3.33 -12.78 103.82
C ASP A 163 -3.32 -14.31 103.88
N ASP A 164 -2.23 -14.91 103.40
CA ASP A 164 -1.94 -16.33 103.54
C ASP A 164 -1.58 -16.61 105.02
N PRO A 165 -2.41 -17.34 105.79
CA PRO A 165 -2.08 -17.63 107.18
C PRO A 165 -1.00 -18.71 107.37
N ASP A 166 -0.46 -19.31 106.30
CA ASP A 166 0.44 -20.47 106.40
C ASP A 166 1.92 -20.17 106.08
N ALA A 167 2.41 -18.97 106.39
CA ALA A 167 3.85 -18.67 106.43
C ALA A 167 4.53 -18.99 107.79
N GLN A 168 4.02 -19.97 108.54
CA GLN A 168 4.70 -20.58 109.69
C GLN A 168 4.87 -22.09 109.52
N ALA A 169 5.81 -22.50 108.68
CA ALA A 169 6.55 -23.77 108.83
C ALA A 169 7.76 -23.77 107.89
N GLY A 170 8.97 -23.65 108.45
CA GLY A 170 10.23 -23.82 107.72
C GLY A 170 11.38 -23.02 108.30
#